data_AF-A0A453KVT7-F1
#
_entry.id   AF-A0A453KVT7-F1
#
_cell.length_a   1.000
_cell.length_b   1.000
_cell.length_c   1.000
_cell.angle_alpha   90.00
_cell.angle_beta   90.00
_cell.angle_gamma   90.00
#
_symmetry.space_group_name_H-M   'P 1'
#
loop_
_entity.id
_entity.type
_entity.pdbx_description
1 polymer ?
#
loop_
_entity_poly.entity_id
_entity_poly.type
_entity_poly.pdbx_seq_one_letter_code
_entity_poly.pdbx_strand_id
1 'polypeptide(L)'
;MHLQKYDIAIGDITISENRMSYVDFTLPYTESGVAMVVPAKSSRTNNTWIFVEPLSRDLWLGSIILLFYTWVVLWLLEFLGNNTNIPGEVPRKLGIMTFFSLINAIASVVDTLYSLIA
;
A
#
# COMPACT_ATOMS: atom_id res chain seq x y z
N MET A 1 25.48 61.32 -4.26
CA MET A 1 26.13 61.22 -5.59
C MET A 1 26.29 59.74 -5.89
N HIS A 2 25.62 59.22 -6.92
CA HIS A 2 25.82 57.84 -7.38
C HIS A 2 27.05 57.79 -8.28
N LEU A 3 28.05 56.98 -7.91
CA LEU A 3 29.24 56.74 -8.73
C LEU A 3 28.86 55.77 -9.85
N GLN A 4 28.44 56.32 -10.99
CA GLN A 4 28.05 55.57 -12.19
C GLN A 4 29.31 55.00 -12.87
N LYS A 5 29.74 53.82 -12.42
CA LYS A 5 30.95 53.13 -12.92
C LYS A 5 30.65 52.06 -13.99
N TYR A 6 29.40 51.61 -14.09
CA TYR A 6 28.95 50.59 -15.03
C TYR A 6 27.54 50.93 -15.51
N ASP A 7 27.24 50.66 -16.78
CA ASP A 7 25.96 51.01 -17.39
C ASP A 7 24.92 49.88 -17.31
N ILE A 8 25.33 48.61 -17.36
CA ILE A 8 24.43 47.45 -17.37
C ILE A 8 25.08 46.26 -16.65
N ALA A 9 24.31 45.52 -15.86
CA ALA A 9 24.69 44.25 -15.26
C ALA A 9 23.64 43.18 -15.58
N ILE A 10 24.08 41.99 -16.00
CA ILE A 10 23.22 40.85 -16.35
C ILE A 10 23.66 39.65 -15.52
N GLY A 11 22.73 39.05 -14.78
CA GLY A 11 22.99 37.88 -13.93
C GLY A 11 21.79 37.52 -13.07
N ASP A 12 21.94 36.53 -12.19
CA ASP A 12 20.95 36.19 -11.17
C ASP A 12 20.95 37.28 -10.09
N ILE A 13 20.09 38.29 -10.30
CA ILE A 13 19.96 39.44 -9.41
C ILE A 13 18.55 39.44 -8.86
N THR A 14 18.42 39.14 -7.57
CA THR A 14 17.15 39.26 -6.87
C THR A 14 16.75 40.73 -6.76
N ILE A 15 15.57 41.06 -7.29
CA ILE A 15 14.95 42.38 -7.17
C ILE A 15 14.46 42.53 -5.73
N SER A 16 14.98 43.52 -5.01
CA SER A 16 14.59 43.86 -3.64
C SER A 16 14.31 45.36 -3.57
N GLU A 17 13.33 45.76 -2.75
CA GLU A 17 12.90 47.16 -2.64
C GLU A 17 14.05 48.12 -2.31
N ASN A 18 14.95 47.72 -1.41
CA ASN A 18 16.11 48.54 -1.04
C ASN A 18 17.10 48.74 -2.19
N ARG A 19 17.12 47.85 -3.20
CA ARG A 19 17.99 47.99 -4.37
C ARG A 19 17.33 48.76 -5.51
N MET A 20 16.00 48.79 -5.56
CA MET A 20 15.24 49.54 -6.55
C MET A 20 15.40 51.06 -6.39
N SER A 21 15.77 51.56 -5.20
CA SER A 21 16.02 52.98 -4.96
C SER A 21 17.30 53.52 -5.61
N TYR A 22 18.21 52.62 -6.04
CA TYR A 22 19.54 52.98 -6.54
C TYR A 22 19.79 52.57 -7.99
N VAL A 23 19.01 51.64 -8.54
CA VAL A 23 19.13 51.13 -9.91
C VAL A 23 17.76 50.75 -10.47
N ASP A 24 17.57 50.97 -11.77
CA ASP A 24 16.34 50.59 -12.47
C ASP A 24 16.43 49.15 -12.99
N PHE A 25 15.40 48.35 -12.72
CA PHE A 25 15.29 46.96 -13.17
C PHE A 25 14.27 46.81 -14.30
N THR A 26 14.52 45.88 -15.22
CA THR A 26 13.51 45.47 -16.22
C THR A 26 12.44 44.59 -15.61
N LEU A 27 11.29 44.46 -16.30
CA LEU A 27 10.22 43.53 -15.90
C LEU A 27 10.79 42.11 -15.69
N PRO A 28 10.48 41.46 -14.56
CA PRO A 28 11.00 40.13 -14.28
C PRO A 28 10.40 39.12 -15.27
N TYR A 29 11.27 38.40 -15.97
CA TYR A 29 10.87 37.30 -16.87
C TYR A 29 10.62 35.98 -16.13
N THR A 30 10.93 35.92 -14.83
CA THR A 30 10.77 34.73 -13.99
C THR A 30 10.27 35.16 -12.61
N GLU A 31 9.16 34.57 -12.16
CA GLU A 31 8.63 34.83 -10.82
C GLU A 31 9.58 34.25 -9.75
N SER A 32 9.90 35.06 -8.74
CA SER A 32 10.75 34.65 -7.61
C SER A 32 9.92 33.81 -6.62
N GLY A 33 10.00 32.48 -6.73
CA GLY A 33 9.40 31.54 -5.78
C GLY A 33 10.44 30.88 -4.87
N VAL A 34 10.17 30.81 -3.56
CA VAL A 34 10.98 30.02 -2.62
C VAL A 34 10.36 28.63 -2.49
N ALA A 35 11.10 27.59 -2.86
CA ALA A 35 10.69 26.20 -2.69
C ALA A 35 11.58 25.50 -1.66
N MET A 36 10.97 24.72 -0.77
CA MET A 36 11.70 23.92 0.21
C MET A 36 12.13 22.59 -0.41
N VAL A 37 13.44 22.37 -0.50
CA VAL A 37 13.99 21.08 -0.96
C VAL A 37 14.04 20.13 0.24
N VAL A 38 13.12 19.17 0.27
CA VAL A 38 13.12 18.10 1.28
C VAL A 38 13.83 16.88 0.69
N PRO A 39 14.77 16.25 1.41
CA PRO A 39 15.39 15.01 0.94
C PRO A 39 14.32 13.94 0.75
N ALA A 40 14.24 13.40 -0.46
CA ALA A 40 13.35 12.31 -0.77
C ALA A 40 13.71 11.12 0.12
N LYS A 41 12.80 10.73 1.02
CA LYS A 41 12.97 9.49 1.80
C LYS A 41 12.94 8.33 0.83
N SER A 42 14.09 7.72 0.58
CA SER A 42 14.21 6.49 -0.18
C SER A 42 13.76 5.30 0.66
N SER A 43 12.49 5.25 1.06
CA SER A 43 11.89 4.06 1.67
C SER A 43 11.41 3.10 0.57
N ARG A 44 12.26 2.86 -0.43
CA ARG A 44 12.00 1.88 -1.47
C ARG A 44 12.72 0.59 -1.13
N THR A 45 12.48 0.10 0.08
CA THR A 45 12.61 -1.32 0.34
C THR A 45 11.36 -1.97 -0.22
N ASN A 46 11.52 -3.07 -0.92
CA ASN A 46 10.45 -3.82 -1.56
C ASN A 46 9.46 -4.34 -0.50
N ASN A 47 8.54 -3.49 -0.05
CA ASN A 47 7.63 -3.79 1.06
C ASN A 47 6.38 -4.50 0.53
N THR A 48 6.59 -5.76 0.13
CA THR A 48 5.59 -6.84 0.06
C THR A 48 4.56 -6.83 1.19
N TRP A 49 4.98 -6.33 2.36
CA TRP A 49 4.24 -6.44 3.61
C TRP A 49 3.21 -5.33 3.87
N ILE A 50 3.09 -4.32 2.99
CA ILE A 50 2.12 -3.22 3.15
C ILE A 50 0.67 -3.71 3.11
N PHE A 51 0.39 -4.86 2.48
CA PHE A 51 -0.96 -5.43 2.44
C PHE A 51 -1.36 -6.15 3.73
N VAL A 52 -0.40 -6.62 4.53
CA VAL A 52 -0.63 -7.24 5.85
C VAL A 52 -0.71 -6.16 6.94
N GLU A 53 -0.16 -4.98 6.68
CA GLU A 53 -0.12 -3.84 7.59
C GLU A 53 -1.51 -3.30 8.03
N PRO A 54 -2.54 -3.18 7.15
CA PRO A 54 -3.87 -2.76 7.57
C PRO A 54 -4.70 -3.89 8.22
N LEU A 55 -4.34 -5.16 8.01
CA LEU A 55 -5.05 -6.27 8.62
C LEU A 55 -4.54 -6.46 10.05
N SER A 56 -5.15 -5.72 10.97
CA SER A 56 -4.78 -5.72 12.37
C SER A 56 -4.91 -7.13 12.98
N ARG A 57 -4.12 -7.45 14.02
CA ARG A 57 -4.01 -8.81 14.58
C ARG A 57 -5.37 -9.40 15.00
N ASP A 58 -6.26 -8.56 15.48
CA ASP A 58 -7.60 -8.96 15.91
C ASP A 58 -8.50 -9.37 14.73
N LEU A 59 -8.31 -8.75 13.57
CA LEU A 59 -9.06 -9.06 12.35
C LEU A 59 -8.58 -10.36 11.69
N TRP A 60 -7.27 -10.62 11.71
CA TRP A 60 -6.71 -11.92 11.31
C TRP A 60 -7.25 -13.07 12.17
N LEU A 61 -7.25 -12.87 13.50
CA LEU A 61 -7.80 -13.86 14.43
C LEU A 61 -9.29 -14.07 14.20
N GLY A 62 -10.06 -13.00 13.99
CA GLY A 62 -11.46 -13.08 13.61
C GLY A 62 -11.69 -13.91 12.35
N SER A 63 -10.90 -13.67 11.29
CA SER A 63 -11.02 -14.43 10.04
C SER A 63 -10.72 -15.92 10.22
N ILE A 64 -9.68 -16.28 10.98
CA ILE A 64 -9.33 -17.68 11.23
C ILE A 64 -10.41 -18.38 12.05
N ILE A 65 -10.96 -17.70 13.06
CA ILE A 65 -12.01 -18.24 13.92
C ILE A 65 -13.31 -18.45 13.13
N LEU A 66 -13.67 -17.52 12.24
CA LEU A 66 -14.85 -17.65 11.38
C LEU A 66 -14.70 -18.79 10.37
N LEU A 67 -13.50 -18.97 9.79
CA LEU A 67 -13.22 -20.09 8.89
C LEU A 67 -13.26 -21.45 9.62
N PHE A 68 -12.74 -21.49 10.85
CA PHE A 68 -12.79 -22.70 11.66
C PHE A 68 -14.22 -23.03 12.12
N TYR A 69 -14.99 -22.01 12.50
CA TYR A 69 -16.39 -22.18 12.89
C TYR A 69 -17.21 -22.76 11.73
N THR A 70 -17.08 -22.17 10.54
CA THR A 70 -17.80 -22.64 9.35
C THR A 70 -17.40 -24.06 8.95
N TRP A 71 -16.13 -24.45 9.12
CA TRP A 71 -15.67 -25.82 8.95
C TRP A 71 -16.32 -26.81 9.94
N VAL A 72 -16.34 -26.44 11.22
CA VAL A 72 -16.92 -27.26 12.30
C VAL A 72 -18.44 -27.42 12.13
N VAL A 73 -19.13 -26.38 11.70
CA VAL A 73 -20.57 -26.43 11.40
C VAL A 73 -20.85 -27.39 10.24
N LEU A 74 -20.07 -27.33 9.16
CA LEU A 74 -20.22 -28.23 8.02
C LEU A 74 -19.97 -29.69 8.40
N TRP A 75 -18.97 -29.94 9.23
CA TRP A 75 -18.69 -31.27 9.75
C TRP A 75 -19.77 -31.79 10.70
N LEU A 76 -20.33 -30.92 11.56
CA LEU A 76 -21.36 -31.30 12.52
C LEU A 76 -22.70 -31.58 11.83
N LEU A 77 -23.03 -30.82 10.79
CA LEU A 77 -24.20 -31.05 9.94
C LEU A 77 -24.12 -32.41 9.22
N GLU A 78 -22.91 -32.78 8.77
CA GLU A 78 -22.62 -34.07 8.15
C GLU A 78 -22.69 -35.23 9.17
N PHE A 79 -22.23 -34.97 10.40
CA PHE A 79 -22.28 -35.93 11.51
C PHE A 79 -23.71 -36.26 11.95
N LEU A 80 -24.59 -35.25 12.01
CA LEU A 80 -25.98 -35.44 12.42
C LEU A 80 -26.81 -36.15 11.33
N GLY A 81 -26.53 -35.87 10.06
CA GLY A 81 -27.18 -36.51 8.91
C GLY A 81 -26.82 -37.98 8.70
N ASN A 82 -25.75 -38.49 9.32
CA ASN A 82 -25.29 -39.86 9.19
C ASN A 82 -26.04 -40.87 10.10
N ASN A 83 -26.92 -40.41 11.00
CA ASN A 83 -27.62 -41.26 11.98
C ASN A 83 -28.94 -41.87 11.47
N THR A 84 -29.31 -41.58 10.22
CA THR A 84 -30.40 -42.27 9.51
C THR A 84 -29.78 -43.26 8.52
N ASN A 85 -30.05 -44.55 8.72
CA ASN A 85 -29.49 -45.74 8.06
C ASN A 85 -29.39 -45.68 6.52
N ILE A 86 -28.44 -44.94 5.96
CA ILE A 86 -28.13 -44.94 4.52
C ILE A 86 -26.64 -45.35 4.34
N PRO A 87 -26.32 -46.35 3.50
CA PRO A 87 -24.97 -46.93 3.45
C PRO A 87 -23.88 -45.95 2.97
N GLY A 88 -23.00 -45.51 3.87
CA GLY A 88 -21.60 -45.95 3.86
C GLY A 88 -20.45 -45.07 3.30
N GLU A 89 -20.61 -44.21 2.28
CA GLU A 89 -19.40 -43.65 1.60
C GLU A 89 -19.42 -42.19 1.14
N VAL A 90 -20.55 -41.48 1.18
CA VAL A 90 -20.73 -40.18 0.49
C VAL A 90 -20.51 -38.94 1.36
N PRO A 91 -21.06 -38.83 2.59
CA PRO A 91 -20.52 -37.89 3.58
C PRO A 91 -19.07 -38.33 3.91
N ARG A 92 -18.22 -37.69 4.70
CA ARG A 92 -16.78 -38.05 4.85
C ARG A 92 -15.95 -37.81 3.58
N LYS A 93 -16.35 -38.31 2.40
CA LYS A 93 -15.65 -38.05 1.14
C LYS A 93 -15.85 -36.60 0.67
N LEU A 94 -17.01 -36.01 0.97
CA LEU A 94 -17.33 -34.62 0.63
C LEU A 94 -16.63 -33.59 1.53
N GLY A 95 -16.54 -33.84 2.85
CA GLY A 95 -15.71 -33.05 3.76
C GLY A 95 -14.24 -33.05 3.34
N ILE A 96 -13.66 -34.22 3.07
CA ILE A 96 -12.24 -34.33 2.68
C ILE A 96 -11.96 -33.62 1.33
N MET A 97 -12.89 -33.67 0.37
CA MET A 97 -12.73 -33.01 -0.93
C MET A 97 -12.84 -31.47 -0.82
N THR A 98 -13.72 -30.98 0.05
CA THR A 98 -13.91 -29.54 0.27
C THR A 98 -12.77 -28.92 1.10
N PHE A 99 -12.20 -29.67 2.05
CA PHE A 99 -11.03 -29.24 2.83
C PHE A 99 -9.76 -29.10 1.98
N PHE A 100 -9.47 -30.10 1.14
CA PHE A 100 -8.27 -30.11 0.32
C PHE A 100 -8.31 -29.05 -0.78
N SER A 101 -9.48 -28.75 -1.33
CA SER A 101 -9.64 -27.68 -2.31
C SER A 101 -9.49 -26.29 -1.70
N LEU A 102 -9.97 -26.10 -0.46
CA LEU A 102 -9.79 -24.84 0.31
C LEU A 102 -8.32 -24.57 0.63
N ILE A 103 -7.56 -25.59 1.03
CA ILE A 103 -6.12 -25.47 1.33
C ILE A 103 -5.32 -25.14 0.07
N ASN A 104 -5.61 -25.80 -1.06
CA ASN A 104 -4.89 -25.53 -2.31
C ASN A 104 -5.25 -24.17 -2.92
N ALA A 105 -6.49 -23.71 -2.78
CA ALA A 105 -6.88 -22.37 -3.21
C ALA A 105 -6.14 -21.28 -2.42
N ILE A 106 -6.03 -21.43 -1.10
CA ILE A 106 -5.28 -20.50 -0.24
C ILE A 106 -3.78 -20.52 -0.58
N ALA A 107 -3.20 -21.69 -0.83
CA ALA A 107 -1.81 -21.81 -1.27
C ALA A 107 -1.56 -21.09 -2.61
N SER A 108 -2.45 -21.22 -3.60
CA SER A 108 -2.30 -20.52 -4.88
C SER A 108 -2.39 -19.00 -4.77
N VAL A 109 -3.23 -18.50 -3.84
CA VAL A 109 -3.38 -17.07 -3.57
C VAL A 109 -2.11 -16.51 -2.94
N VAL A 110 -1.46 -17.29 -2.06
CA VAL A 110 -0.20 -16.92 -1.42
C VAL A 110 0.95 -16.96 -2.41
N ASP A 111 1.03 -17.98 -3.28
CA ASP A 111 2.08 -18.07 -4.30
C ASP A 111 1.97 -16.97 -5.35
N THR A 112 0.75 -16.64 -5.78
CA THR A 112 0.51 -15.52 -6.71
C THR A 112 0.88 -14.18 -6.06
N LEU A 113 0.57 -14.00 -4.76
CA LEU A 113 1.01 -12.85 -3.97
C LEU A 113 2.54 -12.76 -3.92
N TYR A 114 3.25 -13.85 -3.64
CA TYR A 114 4.71 -13.89 -3.63
C TYR A 114 5.34 -13.55 -4.98
N SER A 115 4.75 -14.03 -6.09
CA SER A 115 5.25 -13.70 -7.44
C SER A 115 5.01 -12.26 -7.87
N LEU A 116 4.01 -11.60 -7.29
CA LEU A 116 3.63 -10.22 -7.62
C LEU A 116 4.55 -9.19 -6.94
N ILE A 117 5.31 -9.62 -5.94
CA ILE A 117 6.07 -8.69 -5.09
C ILE A 117 7.48 -9.15 -4.75
N ALA A 118 7.91 -10.30 -5.28
CA ALA A 118 9.30 -10.59 -5.64
C ALA A 118 9.70 -9.82 -6.92
#